data_AF-A0A952QJF6-F1
#
_entry.id   AF-A0A952QJF6-F1
#
_cell.length_a   1.000
_cell.length_b   1.000
_cell.length_c   1.000
_cell.angle_alpha   90.00
_cell.angle_beta   90.00
_cell.angle_gamma   90.00
#
_symmetry.space_group_name_H-M   'P 1'
#
loop_
_entity.id
_entity.type
_entity.pdbx_description
1 polymer ?
#
loop_
_entity_poly.entity_id
_entity_poly.type
_entity_poly.pdbx_seq_one_letter_code
_entity_poly.pdbx_strand_id
1 'polypeptide(L)'
;MSDLYRKLVDLYAGGELPEEMVDDLNQAAAHDESLATDMATLKQTVELLRSEPAPEFNEQDYLRIIFRMQTAGAEIEFAEAERNPGQYQLPM
;
A
#
# COMPACT_ATOMS: atom_id res chain seq x y z
N MET A 1 -15.81 -6.75 -19.48
CA MET A 1 -14.98 -7.31 -18.39
C MET A 1 -15.87 -7.67 -17.22
N SER A 2 -15.74 -8.87 -16.66
CA SER A 2 -16.44 -9.25 -15.43
C SER A 2 -15.67 -8.78 -14.20
N ASP A 3 -16.37 -8.46 -13.11
CA ASP A 3 -15.74 -8.02 -11.85
C ASP A 3 -14.78 -9.08 -11.25
N LEU A 4 -14.95 -10.34 -11.63
CA LEU A 4 -14.08 -11.45 -11.22
C LEU A 4 -12.68 -11.30 -11.84
N TYR A 5 -12.59 -11.04 -13.15
CA TYR A 5 -11.30 -10.87 -13.82
C TYR A 5 -10.54 -9.65 -13.31
N ARG A 6 -11.26 -8.58 -12.93
CA ARG A 6 -10.64 -7.40 -12.33
C ARG A 6 -9.92 -7.73 -11.01
N LYS A 7 -10.60 -8.46 -10.12
CA LYS A 7 -10.00 -8.90 -8.84
C LYS A 7 -8.83 -9.85 -9.04
N LEU A 8 -8.90 -10.73 -10.04
CA LEU A 8 -7.80 -11.63 -10.37
C LEU A 8 -6.58 -10.84 -10.88
N VAL A 9 -6.78 -9.83 -11.72
CA VAL A 9 -5.68 -8.97 -12.20
C VAL A 9 -5.02 -8.19 -11.05
N ASP A 10 -5.81 -7.67 -10.10
CA ASP A 10 -5.29 -6.99 -8.91
C ASP A 10 -4.41 -7.91 -8.05
N LEU A 11 -4.89 -9.12 -7.77
CA LEU A 11 -4.13 -10.14 -7.03
C LEU A 11 -2.89 -10.60 -7.81
N TYR A 12 -2.97 -10.62 -9.14
CA TYR A 12 -1.88 -11.05 -10.00
C TYR A 12 -0.74 -10.03 -9.99
N ALA A 13 -1.08 -8.74 -10.09
CA ALA A 13 -0.12 -7.66 -9.97
C ALA A 13 0.49 -7.59 -8.56
N GLY A 14 -0.26 -7.96 -7.52
CA GLY A 14 0.23 -8.07 -6.15
C GLY A 14 1.18 -9.25 -5.90
N GLY A 15 1.15 -10.28 -6.74
CA GLY A 15 1.86 -11.55 -6.51
C GLY A 15 1.20 -12.45 -5.45
N GLU A 16 -0.11 -12.28 -5.24
CA GLU A 16 -0.88 -12.95 -4.18
C GLU A 16 -1.74 -14.12 -4.70
N LEU A 17 -1.69 -14.38 -6.02
CA LEU A 17 -2.42 -15.47 -6.66
C LEU A 17 -1.66 -16.80 -6.58
N PRO A 18 -2.34 -17.93 -6.26
CA PRO A 18 -1.76 -19.26 -6.41
C PRO A 18 -1.35 -19.56 -7.86
N GLU A 19 -0.30 -20.35 -8.03
CA GLU A 19 0.29 -20.69 -9.34
C GLU A 19 -0.74 -21.26 -10.33
N GLU A 20 -1.62 -22.16 -9.86
CA GLU A 20 -2.71 -22.74 -10.68
C GLU A 20 -3.63 -21.66 -11.28
N MET A 21 -3.96 -20.64 -10.48
CA MET A 21 -4.86 -19.56 -10.93
C MET A 21 -4.13 -18.53 -11.79
N VAL A 22 -2.80 -18.41 -11.66
CA VAL A 22 -1.97 -17.60 -12.57
C VAL A 22 -1.98 -18.21 -13.96
N ASP A 23 -1.84 -19.54 -14.06
CA ASP A 23 -1.88 -20.24 -15.35
C ASP A 23 -3.24 -20.14 -16.02
N ASP A 24 -4.34 -20.28 -15.27
CA ASP A 24 -5.69 -20.09 -15.77
C ASP A 24 -5.92 -18.65 -16.27
N LEU A 25 -5.41 -17.65 -15.53
CA LEU A 25 -5.53 -16.25 -15.91
C LEU A 25 -4.70 -15.93 -17.17
N ASN A 26 -3.51 -16.51 -17.30
CA ASN A 26 -2.67 -16.38 -18.49
C ASN A 26 -3.32 -17.04 -19.72
N GLN A 27 -3.97 -18.20 -19.54
CA GLN A 27 -4.73 -18.84 -20.61
C GLN A 27 -5.94 -17.99 -21.03
N ALA A 28 -6.66 -17.40 -20.08
CA ALA A 28 -7.75 -16.47 -20.39
C ALA A 28 -7.26 -15.23 -21.14
N ALA A 29 -6.12 -14.67 -20.72
CA ALA A 29 -5.50 -13.51 -21.37
C ALA A 29 -5.00 -13.81 -22.79
N ALA A 30 -4.63 -15.06 -23.10
CA ALA A 30 -4.28 -15.45 -24.47
C ALA A 30 -5.45 -15.33 -25.47
N HIS A 31 -6.68 -15.31 -24.96
CA HIS A 31 -7.91 -15.18 -25.75
C HIS A 31 -8.59 -13.81 -25.60
N ASP A 32 -8.10 -12.94 -24.72
CA ASP A 32 -8.62 -11.61 -24.44
C ASP A 32 -7.48 -10.58 -24.37
N GLU A 33 -7.28 -9.86 -25.49
CA GLU A 33 -6.25 -8.83 -25.63
C GLU A 33 -6.40 -7.68 -24.61
N SER A 34 -7.64 -7.37 -24.19
CA SER A 34 -7.91 -6.36 -23.17
C SER A 34 -7.40 -6.83 -21.80
N LEU A 35 -7.64 -8.09 -21.47
CA LEU A 35 -7.19 -8.69 -20.20
C LEU A 35 -5.66 -8.80 -20.16
N ALA A 36 -5.02 -9.20 -21.26
CA ALA A 36 -3.57 -9.27 -21.37
C ALA A 36 -2.91 -7.89 -21.17
N THR A 37 -3.50 -6.85 -21.77
CA THR A 37 -3.01 -5.47 -21.62
C THR A 37 -3.13 -4.98 -20.18
N ASP A 38 -4.26 -5.25 -19.53
CA ASP A 38 -4.50 -4.87 -18.13
C ASP A 38 -3.53 -5.58 -17.19
N MET A 39 -3.31 -6.89 -17.38
CA MET A 39 -2.34 -7.67 -16.60
C MET A 39 -0.92 -7.12 -16.72
N ALA A 40 -0.47 -6.84 -17.94
CA ALA A 40 0.87 -6.33 -18.19
C ALA A 40 1.06 -4.93 -17.59
N THR A 41 0.10 -4.03 -17.84
CA THR A 41 0.17 -2.64 -17.39
C THR A 41 0.12 -2.54 -15.87
N LEU A 42 -0.78 -3.29 -15.22
CA LEU A 42 -0.93 -3.23 -13.77
C LEU A 42 0.29 -3.85 -13.06
N LYS A 43 0.78 -4.99 -13.55
CA LYS A 43 1.99 -5.63 -13.00
C LYS A 43 3.19 -4.70 -13.11
N GLN A 44 3.40 -4.09 -14.27
CA GLN A 44 4.50 -3.13 -14.47
C GLN A 44 4.37 -1.92 -13.54
N THR A 45 3.15 -1.42 -13.32
CA THR A 45 2.90 -0.28 -12.42
C THR A 45 3.23 -0.65 -10.97
N VAL A 46 2.80 -1.82 -10.51
CA VAL A 46 3.10 -2.29 -9.14
C VAL A 46 4.59 -2.53 -8.95
N GLU A 47 5.26 -3.14 -9.92
CA GLU A 47 6.72 -3.35 -9.89
C GLU A 47 7.47 -2.01 -9.83
N LEU A 48 7.06 -1.02 -10.62
CA LEU A 48 7.63 0.32 -10.59
C LEU A 48 7.48 0.96 -9.20
N LEU A 49 6.26 0.94 -8.64
CA LEU A 49 5.98 1.50 -7.32
C LEU A 49 6.75 0.79 -6.20
N ARG A 50 6.98 -0.51 -6.33
CA ARG A 50 7.82 -1.29 -5.39
C ARG A 50 9.30 -1.00 -5.54
N SER A 51 9.74 -0.59 -6.73
CA SER A 51 11.14 -0.26 -7.01
C SER A 51 11.54 1.13 -6.51
N GLU A 52 10.57 2.03 -6.34
CA GLU A 52 10.83 3.35 -5.77
C GLU A 52 11.11 3.23 -4.26
N PRO A 53 12.12 3.94 -3.73
CA PRO A 53 12.37 3.96 -2.31
C PRO A 53 11.14 4.54 -1.60
N ALA A 54 10.64 3.81 -0.60
CA ALA A 54 9.56 4.31 0.22
C ALA A 54 9.95 5.69 0.79
N PRO A 55 9.02 6.65 0.84
CA PRO A 55 9.33 7.97 1.38
C PRO A 55 9.77 7.83 2.84
N GLU A 56 10.98 8.28 3.14
CA GLU A 56 11.47 8.37 4.51
C GLU A 56 10.77 9.54 5.20
N PHE A 57 9.85 9.24 6.12
CA PHE A 57 9.25 10.25 6.96
C PHE A 57 10.22 10.63 8.07
N ASN A 58 10.68 11.88 8.04
CA ASN A 58 11.48 12.45 9.13
C ASN A 58 10.58 13.21 10.13
N GLU A 59 11.17 13.64 11.24
CA GLU A 59 10.47 14.38 12.29
C GLU A 59 9.90 15.73 11.78
N GLN A 60 10.56 16.37 10.81
CA GLN A 60 10.07 17.62 10.23
C GLN A 60 8.81 17.39 9.38
N ASP A 61 8.75 16.29 8.65
CA ASP A 61 7.58 15.88 7.88
C ASP A 61 6.41 15.54 8.80
N TYR A 62 6.67 14.86 9.91
CA TYR A 62 5.68 14.59 10.95
C TYR A 62 5.07 15.89 11.50
N LEU A 63 5.90 16.84 11.93
CA LEU A 63 5.44 18.14 12.43
C LEU A 63 4.67 18.94 11.36
N ARG A 64 5.10 18.88 10.11
CA ARG A 64 4.42 19.54 8.98
C ARG A 64 3.03 18.96 8.73
N ILE A 65 2.89 17.64 8.80
CA ILE A 65 1.60 16.95 8.65
C ILE A 65 0.65 17.37 9.77
N ILE A 66 1.11 17.35 11.02
CA ILE A 66 0.32 17.79 12.18
C ILE A 66 -0.18 19.22 11.99
N PHE A 67 0.73 20.13 11.65
CA PHE A 67 0.38 21.54 11.47
C PHE A 67 -0.70 21.70 10.40
N ARG A 68 -0.57 21.01 9.26
CA ARG A 68 -1.59 21.03 8.20
C ARG A 68 -2.93 20.49 8.67
N MET A 69 -2.93 19.36 9.38
CA MET A 69 -4.16 18.77 9.91
C MET A 69 -4.86 19.68 10.93
N GLN A 70 -4.09 20.33 11.82
CA GLN A 70 -4.61 21.33 12.76
C GLN A 70 -5.21 22.53 12.04
N THR A 71 -4.54 23.07 11.00
CA THR A 71 -5.09 24.18 10.21
C THR A 71 -6.35 23.80 9.43
N ALA A 72 -6.51 22.52 9.09
CA ALA A 72 -7.71 22.00 8.44
C ALA A 72 -8.85 21.71 9.44
N GLY A 73 -8.63 21.90 10.75
CA GLY A 73 -9.62 21.67 11.79
C GLY A 73 -9.81 20.21 12.18
N ALA A 74 -8.85 19.33 11.86
CA ALA A 74 -8.89 17.94 12.29
C ALA A 74 -8.53 17.81 13.78
N GLU A 75 -9.32 17.06 14.54
CA GLU A 75 -8.95 16.60 15.88
C GLU A 75 -7.94 15.46 15.74
N ILE A 76 -6.69 15.72 16.13
CA ILE A 76 -5.60 14.74 16.06
C ILE A 76 -5.42 14.13 17.43
N GLU A 77 -5.75 12.86 17.55
CA GLU A 77 -5.38 12.05 18.71
C GLU A 77 -3.99 11.46 18.45
N PHE A 78 -3.01 11.87 19.27
CA PHE A 78 -1.71 11.23 19.27
C PHE A 78 -1.85 9.93 20.04
N ALA A 79 -1.54 8.80 19.40
CA ALA A 79 -1.32 7.57 20.14
C ALA A 79 -0.19 7.84 21.13
N GLU A 80 -0.50 7.90 22.42
CA GLU A 80 0.52 7.92 23.45
C GLU A 80 1.31 6.63 23.28
N ALA A 81 2.52 6.73 22.72
CA ALA A 81 3.49 5.64 22.76
C ALA A 81 3.56 5.21 24.23
N GLU A 82 3.18 3.96 24.52
CA GLU A 82 3.04 3.41 25.88
C GLU A 82 4.17 3.91 26.78
N ARG A 83 3.89 5.00 27.52
CA ARG A 83 4.81 5.51 28.52
C ARG A 83 4.71 4.52 29.66
N ASN A 84 5.61 3.56 29.69
CA ASN A 84 5.78 2.64 30.80
C ASN A 84 5.84 3.47 32.11
N PRO A 85 4.78 3.44 32.97
CA PRO A 85 4.58 4.44 34.02
C PRO A 85 5.56 4.32 35.20
N GLY A 86 6.61 3.50 35.09
CA GLY A 86 7.55 3.17 36.17
C GLY A 86 8.95 3.77 36.07
N GLN A 87 9.30 4.56 35.04
CA GLN A 87 10.71 4.95 34.80
C GLN A 87 11.05 6.45 34.96
N TYR A 88 10.34 7.18 35.81
CA TYR A 88 10.84 8.48 36.30
C TYR A 88 11.07 8.44 37.81
N GLN A 89 12.23 7.92 38.23
CA GLN A 89 12.83 8.33 39.49
C GLN A 89 13.77 9.50 39.20
N LEU A 90 13.32 10.71 39.54
CA LEU A 90 14.21 11.86 39.64
C LEU A 90 15.00 11.74 40.96
N PRO A 91 16.34 11.84 40.94
CA PRO A 91 17.11 12.02 42.15
C PRO A 91 16.87 13.43 42.71
N MET A 92 16.68 13.52 44.03
CA MET A 92 16.72 14.78 44.80
C MET A 92 18.13 15.37 44.80
#